data_AF-A0A354C6N5-F1
#
_entry.id   AF-A0A354C6N5-F1
#
_cell.length_a   1.000
_cell.length_b   1.000
_cell.length_c   1.000
_cell.angle_alpha   90.00
_cell.angle_beta   90.00
_cell.angle_gamma   90.00
#
_symmetry.space_group_name_H-M   'P 1'
#
loop_
_entity.id
_entity.type
_entity.pdbx_description
1 polymer ?
#
loop_
_entity_poly.entity_id
_entity_poly.type
_entity_poly.pdbx_seq_one_letter_code
_entity_poly.pdbx_strand_id
1 'polypeptide(L)' 'MKEAYKLGRRTYGSPRITRELRENGTLCGKNRIARLMRLHGIYAKTKRRFRVTTHFNQG' A
#
# COMPACT_ATOMS: atom_id res chain seq x y z
N MET A 1 -1.99 -3.90 -12.46
CA MET A 1 -1.92 -3.68 -10.99
C MET A 1 -0.87 -4.56 -10.30
N LYS A 2 -0.89 -5.90 -10.51
CA LYS A 2 0.18 -6.80 -10.03
C LYS A 2 1.57 -6.40 -10.54
N GLU A 3 1.65 -5.89 -11.76
CA GLU A 3 2.93 -5.47 -12.39
C GLU A 3 3.52 -4.21 -11.74
N ALA A 4 2.76 -3.11 -11.67
CA ALA A 4 3.13 -1.92 -10.89
C ALA A 4 3.52 -2.22 -9.43
N TYR A 5 2.79 -3.15 -8.79
CA TYR A 5 3.11 -3.60 -7.43
C TYR A 5 4.41 -4.41 -7.34
N LYS A 6 4.72 -5.24 -8.35
CA LYS A 6 6.01 -5.96 -8.47
C LYS A 6 7.16 -4.97 -8.72
N LEU A 7 6.98 -4.01 -9.65
CA LEU A 7 7.98 -2.98 -9.96
C LEU A 7 8.33 -2.16 -8.71
N GLY A 8 7.31 -1.75 -7.95
CA GLY A 8 7.49 -0.99 -6.71
C GLY A 8 8.03 -1.78 -5.52
N ARG A 9 8.58 -3.00 -5.69
CA ARG A 9 9.07 -3.90 -4.62
C ARG A 9 8.04 -4.15 -3.51
N ARG A 10 6.75 -4.17 -3.84
CA ARG A 10 5.63 -4.24 -2.90
C ARG A 10 5.48 -3.02 -1.99
N THR A 11 6.21 -1.94 -2.21
CA THR A 11 6.20 -0.74 -1.35
C THR A 11 5.10 0.25 -1.75
N TYR A 12 4.49 0.08 -2.92
CA TYR A 12 3.55 1.04 -3.47
C TYR A 12 2.13 0.81 -2.95
N GLY A 13 1.59 1.84 -2.31
CA GLY A 13 0.18 1.90 -1.90
C GLY A 13 -0.73 2.37 -3.03
N SER A 14 -2.03 2.48 -2.73
CA SER A 14 -3.02 2.93 -3.72
C SER A 14 -2.68 4.27 -4.39
N PRO A 15 -2.05 5.27 -3.75
CA PRO A 15 -1.71 6.52 -4.43
C PRO A 15 -0.64 6.36 -5.53
N ARG A 16 0.45 5.62 -5.25
CA ARG A 16 1.53 5.41 -6.22
C ARG A 16 1.11 4.49 -7.36
N ILE A 17 0.36 3.43 -7.05
CA ILE A 17 -0.22 2.55 -8.07
C ILE A 17 -1.20 3.34 -8.97
N THR A 18 -1.98 4.26 -8.39
CA THR A 18 -2.89 5.11 -9.18
C THR A 18 -2.13 6.01 -10.15
N ARG A 19 -1.02 6.61 -9.72
CA ARG A 19 -0.19 7.47 -10.58
C ARG A 19 0.42 6.69 -11.73
N GLU A 20 1.03 5.55 -11.43
CA GLU A 20 1.67 4.70 -12.43
C GLU A 20 0.65 4.14 -13.43
N LEU A 21 -0.56 3.79 -12.98
CA LEU A 21 -1.64 3.39 -13.87
C LEU A 21 -2.10 4.55 -14.77
N ARG A 22 -2.17 5.78 -14.25
CA ARG A 22 -2.50 6.95 -15.05
C ARG A 22 -1.45 7.26 -16.11
N GLU A 23 -0.16 7.12 -15.77
CA GLU A 23 0.95 7.28 -16.72
C GLU A 23 0.89 6.22 -17.83
N ASN A 24 0.44 5.00 -17.50
CA ASN A 24 0.18 3.93 -18.47
C ASN A 24 -1.20 4.05 -19.16
N GLY A 25 -1.86 5.20 -19.12
CA GLY A 25 -3.14 5.45 -19.80
C GLY A 25 -4.38 4.86 -19.13
N THR A 26 -4.24 4.21 -17.97
CA THR A 26 -5.37 3.63 -17.22
C THR A 26 -5.93 4.65 -16.23
N LEU A 27 -7.08 5.24 -16.55
CA LEU A 27 -7.79 6.15 -15.65
C LEU A 27 -8.55 5.37 -14.56
N CYS A 28 -7.91 5.16 -13.41
CA CYS A 28 -8.57 4.59 -12.23
C CYS A 28 -8.43 5.53 -11.03
N GLY A 29 -9.51 5.74 -10.28
CA GLY A 29 -9.48 6.52 -9.05
C GLY A 29 -8.81 5.75 -7.90
N LYS A 30 -8.16 6.49 -6.99
CA LYS A 30 -7.48 5.93 -5.80
C LYS A 30 -8.35 5.00 -4.96
N ASN A 31 -9.67 5.26 -4.89
CA ASN A 31 -10.61 4.47 -4.12
C ASN A 31 -10.87 3.10 -4.76
N ARG A 32 -10.97 3.04 -6.10
CA ARG A 32 -11.10 1.78 -6.85
C ARG A 32 -9.85 0.95 -6.68
N ILE A 33 -8.67 1.57 -6.79
CA ILE A 33 -7.38 0.94 -6.55
C ILE A 33 -7.29 0.42 -5.10
N ALA A 34 -7.68 1.20 -4.10
CA ALA A 34 -7.67 0.75 -2.70
C ALA A 34 -8.58 -0.46 -2.47
N ARG A 35 -9.78 -0.48 -3.08
CA ARG A 35 -10.71 -1.61 -2.99
C ARG A 35 -10.15 -2.87 -3.66
N LEU A 36 -9.60 -2.74 -4.86
CA LEU A 36 -8.94 -3.85 -5.57
C LEU A 36 -7.72 -4.37 -4.80
N MET A 37 -6.90 -3.47 -4.25
CA MET A 37 -5.78 -3.84 -3.38
C MET A 37 -6.24 -4.68 -2.20
N ARG A 38 -7.30 -4.25 -1.50
CA ARG A 38 -7.85 -4.96 -0.34
C ARG A 38 -8.45 -6.31 -0.74
N LEU A 39 -9.20 -6.38 -1.86
CA LEU A 39 -9.79 -7.63 -2.37
C LEU A 39 -8.72 -8.66 -2.76
N HIS A 40 -7.61 -8.22 -3.35
CA HIS A 40 -6.53 -9.09 -3.81
C HIS A 40 -5.44 -9.33 -2.74
N GLY A 41 -5.62 -8.86 -1.50
CA GLY A 41 -4.60 -8.99 -0.45
C GLY A 41 -3.28 -8.28 -0.79
N ILE A 42 -3.35 -7.22 -1.60
CA ILE A 42 -2.20 -6.39 -1.97
C ILE A 42 -2.09 -5.27 -0.96
N TYR A 43 -0.99 -5.22 -0.22
CA TYR A 43 -0.70 -4.18 0.74
C TYR A 43 0.70 -3.63 0.50
N ALA A 44 0.84 -2.30 0.62
CA ALA A 44 2.15 -1.68 0.62
C ALA A 44 2.95 -2.21 1.82
N LYS A 45 4.08 -2.87 1.57
CA LYS A 45 5.12 -3.13 2.56
C LYS A 45 5.63 -1.80 3.09
N THR A 46 5.02 -1.34 4.17
CA THR A 46 5.58 -0.28 5.01
C THR A 46 6.55 -0.93 6.01
N LYS A 47 7.63 -0.23 6.35
CA LYS A 47 8.49 -0.64 7.47
C LYS A 47 7.59 -0.69 8.71
N ARG A 48 7.50 -1.84 9.38
CA ARG A 48 6.73 -1.98 10.62
C ARG A 48 7.20 -0.89 11.58
N ARG A 49 6.31 0.04 11.97
CA ARG A 49 6.65 1.04 13.00
C ARG A 49 7.00 0.25 14.26
N PHE A 50 8.18 0.52 14.82
CA PHE A 50 8.56 0.00 16.13
C PHE A 50 7.63 0.63 17.15
N ARG A 51 6.75 -0.18 17.76
CA ARG A 51 5.86 0.23 18.84
C ARG A 51 6.55 -0.12 20.14
N VAL A 52 7.10 0.89 20.82
CA VAL A 52 7.56 0.75 22.21
C VAL A 52 6.33 0.72 23.09
N THR A 53 5.94 -0.46 23.57
CA THR A 53 5.02 -0.58 24.70
C THR A 53 5.85 -0.36 25.96
N THR A 54 5.91 0.88 26.45
CA THR A 54 6.38 1.11 27.82
C THR A 54 5.34 0.50 28.74
N HIS A 55 5.63 -0.71 29.23
CA HIS A 55 4.87 -1.29 30.33
C HIS A 55 5.26 -0.51 31.58
N PHE A 56 4.44 0.45 32.00
CA PHE A 56 4.56 1.02 33.34
C PHE A 56 4.20 -0.08 34.34
N ASN A 57 5.20 -0.67 34.98
CA ASN A 57 4.99 -1.55 36.12
C ASN A 57 4.74 -0.64 37.33
N GLN A 58 3.46 -0.50 37.74
CA GLN A 58 3.15 0.09 39.03
C GLN A 58 3.20 -1.04 40.07
N GLY A 59 4.21 -0.98 40.92
CA GLY A 59 4.31 -1.71 42.18
C GLY A 59 4.45 -0.73 43.31
#